data_AF-A0A3D1WU81-F1
#
_entry.id   AF-A0A3D1WU81-F1
#
_cell.length_a   1.000
_cell.length_b   1.000
_cell.length_c   1.000
_cell.angle_alpha   90.00
_cell.angle_beta   90.00
_cell.angle_gamma   90.00
#
_symmetry.space_group_name_H-M   'P 1'
#
loop_
_entity.id
_entity.type
_entity.pdbx_description
1 polymer ?
#
loop_
_entity_poly.entity_id
_entity_poly.type
_entity_poly.pdbx_seq_one_letter_code
_entity_poly.pdbx_strand_id
1 'polypeptide(L)'
;MKGSHAYLRLTTGFLTIFCIALAVQAVACLVLFAHMVGLLLDNGISADGGRFLLLLMVNTLCDAVTFFLFTILTAKVRRGGRPFGKWQTGMLVATGILMSLKAVVSTMWPTFQLPYSEILGAAELVFPEFDFQSLSYGLIYFALAGVFEYGRVLQEDTDEIL
;
A
#
# COMPACT_ATOMS: atom_id res chain seq x y z
N MET A 1 -31.22 17.33 -9.81
CA MET A 1 -29.88 17.30 -10.46
C MET A 1 -28.78 18.12 -9.76
N LYS A 2 -29.03 18.92 -8.70
CA LYS A 2 -27.97 19.70 -8.00
C LYS A 2 -27.08 18.88 -7.04
N GLY A 3 -27.55 17.76 -6.50
CA GLY A 3 -26.79 16.92 -5.54
C GLY A 3 -25.65 16.12 -6.16
N SER A 4 -25.80 15.64 -7.39
CA SER A 4 -24.82 14.75 -8.04
C SER A 4 -23.44 15.40 -8.27
N HIS A 5 -23.40 16.72 -8.53
CA HIS A 5 -22.14 17.44 -8.73
C HIS A 5 -21.40 17.73 -7.42
N ALA A 6 -22.11 17.87 -6.30
CA ALA A 6 -21.50 18.08 -4.99
C ALA A 6 -20.82 16.80 -4.48
N TYR A 7 -21.50 15.66 -4.58
CA TYR A 7 -20.92 14.36 -4.23
C TYR A 7 -19.68 14.06 -5.08
N LEU A 8 -19.76 14.24 -6.41
CA LEU A 8 -18.61 13.99 -7.29
C LEU A 8 -17.39 14.85 -6.96
N ARG A 9 -17.57 16.15 -6.65
CA ARG A 9 -16.48 17.04 -6.23
C ARG A 9 -15.90 16.64 -4.88
N LEU A 10 -16.75 16.19 -3.95
CA LEU A 10 -16.31 15.78 -2.62
C LEU A 10 -15.51 14.46 -2.69
N THR A 11 -15.99 13.48 -3.45
CA THR A 11 -15.29 12.20 -3.65
C THR A 11 -13.95 12.41 -4.38
N THR A 12 -13.91 13.25 -5.42
CA THR A 12 -12.66 13.55 -6.14
C THR A 12 -11.68 14.38 -5.31
N GLY A 13 -12.16 15.28 -4.46
CA GLY A 13 -11.33 16.00 -3.49
C GLY A 13 -10.70 15.04 -2.48
N PHE A 14 -11.50 14.18 -1.86
CA PHE A 14 -11.03 13.17 -0.91
C PHE A 14 -10.00 12.23 -1.53
N LEU A 15 -10.26 11.74 -2.74
CA LEU A 15 -9.34 10.86 -3.47
C LEU A 15 -8.01 11.55 -3.80
N THR A 16 -8.04 12.86 -4.07
CA THR A 16 -6.81 13.64 -4.31
C THR A 16 -5.99 13.78 -3.04
N ILE A 17 -6.63 14.13 -1.92
CA ILE A 17 -5.96 14.23 -0.61
C ILE A 17 -5.36 12.88 -0.24
N PHE A 18 -6.10 11.78 -0.44
CA PHE A 18 -5.61 10.44 -0.17
C PHE A 18 -4.40 10.06 -1.05
N CYS A 19 -4.42 10.40 -2.35
CA CYS A 19 -3.26 10.19 -3.22
C CYS A 19 -2.04 11.00 -2.77
N ILE A 20 -2.24 12.25 -2.32
CA ILE A 20 -1.14 13.08 -1.78
C ILE A 20 -0.59 12.45 -0.50
N ALA A 21 -1.46 12.00 0.42
CA ALA A 21 -1.03 11.35 1.66
C ALA A 21 -0.21 10.08 1.38
N LEU A 22 -0.66 9.24 0.44
CA LEU A 22 0.09 8.05 0.04
C LEU A 22 1.42 8.40 -0.64
N ALA A 23 1.48 9.47 -1.43
CA ALA A 23 2.73 9.93 -2.05
C ALA A 23 3.74 10.40 -0.98
N VAL A 24 3.27 11.16 0.00
CA VAL A 24 4.09 11.59 1.15
C VAL A 24 4.58 10.38 1.93
N GLN A 25 3.71 9.40 2.20
CA GLN A 25 4.10 8.16 2.86
C GLN A 25 5.17 7.40 2.08
N ALA A 26 5.01 7.26 0.75
CA ALA A 26 6.01 6.57 -0.08
C ALA A 26 7.38 7.26 -0.05
N VAL A 27 7.40 8.60 -0.09
CA VAL A 27 8.64 9.38 0.05
C VAL A 27 9.25 9.20 1.43
N ALA A 28 8.44 9.26 2.50
CA ALA A 28 8.91 9.04 3.86
C ALA A 28 9.53 7.64 4.02
N CYS A 29 8.90 6.59 3.47
CA CYS A 29 9.45 5.23 3.49
C CYS A 29 10.81 5.15 2.78
N LEU A 30 10.98 5.81 1.62
CA LEU A 30 12.27 5.84 0.91
C LEU A 30 13.36 6.57 1.69
N VAL A 31 13.02 7.69 2.33
CA VAL A 31 13.96 8.44 3.18
C VAL A 31 14.38 7.61 4.40
N LEU A 32 13.42 6.96 5.06
CA LEU A 32 13.69 6.06 6.19
C LEU A 32 14.57 4.88 5.77
N PHE A 33 14.28 4.26 4.63
CA PHE A 33 15.11 3.18 4.09
C PHE A 33 16.55 3.66 3.83
N ALA A 34 16.72 4.79 3.15
CA ALA A 34 18.05 5.34 2.89
C ALA A 34 18.81 5.67 4.18
N HIS A 35 18.12 6.20 5.19
CA HIS A 35 18.71 6.46 6.50
C HIS A 35 19.17 5.18 7.19
N MET A 36 18.33 4.13 7.21
CA MET A 36 18.66 2.84 7.82
C MET A 36 19.83 2.16 7.12
N VAL A 37 19.91 2.24 5.78
CA VAL A 37 21.04 1.75 5.01
C VAL A 37 22.33 2.47 5.40
N GLY A 38 22.30 3.81 5.46
CA GLY A 38 23.47 4.60 5.90
C GLY A 38 23.92 4.23 7.31
N LEU A 39 22.97 4.17 8.25
CA LEU A 39 23.24 3.82 9.65
C LEU A 39 23.93 2.45 9.79
N LEU A 40 23.47 1.44 9.05
CA LEU A 40 24.04 0.10 9.09
C LEU A 40 25.37 -0.03 8.35
N LEU A 41 25.61 0.80 7.32
CA LEU A 41 26.91 0.87 6.66
C LEU A 41 27.98 1.49 7.59
N ASP A 42 27.64 2.56 8.31
CA ASP A 42 28.56 3.25 9.22
C ASP A 42 28.93 2.40 10.44
N ASN A 43 27.99 1.62 10.97
CA ASN A 43 28.21 0.78 12.16
C ASN A 43 28.68 -0.65 11.82
N GLY A 44 28.77 -0.99 10.53
CA GLY A 44 29.09 -2.33 10.05
C GLY A 44 27.86 -3.25 9.98
N ILE A 45 27.67 -3.89 8.82
CA ILE A 45 26.53 -4.77 8.57
C ILE A 45 26.77 -6.14 9.20
N SER A 46 26.06 -6.42 10.29
CA SER A 46 25.94 -7.78 10.83
C SER A 46 25.02 -8.64 9.95
N ALA A 47 25.06 -9.97 10.11
CA ALA A 47 24.18 -10.88 9.37
C ALA A 47 22.69 -10.56 9.60
N ASP A 48 22.30 -10.24 10.83
CA ASP A 48 20.92 -9.89 11.18
C ASP A 48 20.54 -8.47 10.70
N GLY A 49 21.48 -7.51 10.72
CA GLY A 49 21.27 -6.19 10.12
C GLY A 49 21.09 -6.26 8.60
N GLY A 50 21.83 -7.13 7.91
CA GLY A 50 21.64 -7.39 6.48
C GLY A 50 20.29 -8.03 6.17
N ARG A 51 19.85 -9.00 6.99
CA ARG A 51 18.50 -9.59 6.88
C ARG A 51 17.40 -8.56 7.12
N PHE A 52 17.57 -7.69 8.12
CA PHE A 52 16.66 -6.58 8.39
C PHE A 52 16.52 -5.66 7.17
N LEU A 53 17.63 -5.23 6.57
CA LEU A 53 17.60 -4.38 5.37
C LEU A 53 16.90 -5.04 4.18
N LEU A 54 17.12 -6.34 3.97
CA LEU A 54 16.44 -7.08 2.91
C LEU A 54 14.92 -7.11 3.11
N LEU A 55 14.45 -7.41 4.32
CA LEU A 55 13.03 -7.45 4.63
C LEU A 55 12.41 -6.04 4.59
N LEU A 56 13.14 -5.02 5.06
CA LEU A 56 12.73 -3.63 4.97
C LEU A 56 12.63 -3.17 3.50
N MET A 57 13.56 -3.60 2.65
CA MET A 57 13.51 -3.34 1.21
C MET A 57 12.26 -3.96 0.58
N VAL A 58 11.99 -5.25 0.85
CA VAL A 58 10.78 -5.93 0.35
C VAL A 58 9.52 -5.23 0.81
N ASN A 59 9.46 -4.81 2.07
CA ASN A 59 8.33 -4.09 2.65
C ASN A 59 8.11 -2.73 1.96
N THR A 60 9.19 -1.95 1.78
CA THR A 60 9.16 -0.65 1.09
C THR A 60 8.73 -0.80 -0.38
N LEU A 61 9.16 -1.87 -1.06
CA LEU A 61 8.71 -2.20 -2.41
C LEU A 61 7.21 -2.53 -2.46
N CYS A 62 6.70 -3.30 -1.50
CA CYS A 62 5.26 -3.60 -1.43
C CYS A 62 4.42 -2.32 -1.29
N ASP A 63 4.86 -1.37 -0.46
CA ASP A 63 4.20 -0.07 -0.29
C ASP A 63 4.26 0.78 -1.57
N ALA A 64 5.44 0.86 -2.19
CA ALA A 64 5.62 1.63 -3.43
C ALA A 64 4.77 1.08 -4.59
N VAL A 65 4.73 -0.24 -4.76
CA VAL A 65 3.90 -0.89 -5.79
C VAL A 65 2.41 -0.68 -5.49
N THR A 66 1.99 -0.82 -4.23
CA THR A 66 0.59 -0.58 -3.83
C THR A 66 0.17 0.86 -4.13
N PHE A 67 1.02 1.84 -3.79
CA PHE A 67 0.77 3.24 -4.12
C PHE A 67 0.64 3.45 -5.64
N PHE A 68 1.52 2.85 -6.43
CA PHE A 68 1.48 2.95 -7.88
C PHE A 68 0.20 2.35 -8.46
N LEU A 69 -0.19 1.14 -8.03
CA LEU A 69 -1.45 0.49 -8.43
C LEU A 69 -2.66 1.36 -8.08
N PHE A 70 -2.69 1.91 -6.86
CA PHE A 70 -3.80 2.76 -6.42
C PHE A 70 -3.89 4.08 -7.19
N THR A 71 -2.74 4.68 -7.52
CA THR A 71 -2.66 5.90 -8.33
C THR A 71 -3.18 5.66 -9.74
N ILE A 72 -2.81 4.52 -10.35
CA ILE A 72 -3.31 4.14 -11.66
C ILE A 72 -4.81 3.87 -11.62
N LEU A 73 -5.30 3.13 -10.63
CA LEU A 73 -6.72 2.85 -10.44
C LEU A 73 -7.52 4.15 -10.35
N THR A 74 -7.07 5.07 -9.51
CA THR A 74 -7.64 6.42 -9.34
C THR A 74 -7.66 7.22 -10.64
N ALA A 75 -6.55 7.23 -11.38
CA ALA A 75 -6.44 7.93 -12.66
C ALA A 75 -7.41 7.34 -13.70
N LYS A 76 -7.56 6.01 -13.75
CA LYS A 76 -8.51 5.33 -14.63
C LYS A 76 -9.95 5.65 -14.28
N VAL A 77 -10.32 5.60 -13.00
CA VAL A 77 -11.69 5.94 -12.55
C VAL A 77 -12.02 7.39 -12.92
N ARG A 78 -11.06 8.31 -12.76
CA ARG A 78 -11.24 9.73 -13.16
C ARG A 78 -11.43 9.93 -14.67
N ARG A 79 -10.71 9.20 -15.52
CA ARG A 79 -10.75 9.38 -16.98
C ARG A 79 -11.87 8.59 -17.67
N GLY A 80 -12.16 7.39 -17.19
CA GLY A 80 -13.02 6.42 -17.88
C GLY A 80 -14.47 6.39 -17.39
N GLY A 81 -14.77 6.93 -16.20
CA GLY A 81 -16.13 7.02 -15.65
C GLY A 81 -16.85 5.69 -15.35
N ARG A 82 -16.29 4.53 -15.76
CA ARG A 82 -16.82 3.19 -15.48
C ARG A 82 -16.10 2.57 -14.28
N PRO A 83 -16.78 2.37 -13.14
CA PRO A 83 -16.13 1.90 -11.91
C PRO A 83 -15.85 0.38 -11.82
N PHE A 84 -16.17 -0.44 -12.83
CA PHE A 84 -16.14 -1.92 -12.68
C PHE A 84 -15.52 -2.68 -13.87
N GLY A 85 -14.26 -2.40 -14.21
CA GLY A 85 -13.54 -3.17 -15.23
C GLY A 85 -12.82 -4.40 -14.66
N LYS A 86 -12.76 -5.51 -15.43
CA LYS A 86 -11.96 -6.73 -15.08
C LYS A 86 -10.52 -6.38 -14.65
N TRP A 87 -9.92 -5.40 -15.31
CA TRP A 87 -8.58 -4.93 -14.99
C TRP A 87 -8.49 -4.16 -13.65
N GLN A 88 -9.54 -3.41 -13.29
CA GLN A 88 -9.60 -2.70 -12.00
C GLN A 88 -9.76 -3.70 -10.85
N THR A 89 -10.60 -4.73 -11.03
CA THR A 89 -10.72 -5.85 -10.09
C THR A 89 -9.38 -6.56 -9.91
N GLY A 90 -8.68 -6.89 -11.01
CA GLY A 90 -7.36 -7.52 -10.96
C GLY A 90 -6.32 -6.67 -10.21
N MET A 91 -6.35 -5.34 -10.37
CA MET A 91 -5.49 -4.43 -9.60
C MET A 91 -5.78 -4.45 -8.10
N LEU A 92 -7.06 -4.49 -7.70
CA LEU A 92 -7.46 -4.57 -6.30
C LEU A 92 -7.00 -5.90 -5.68
N VAL A 93 -7.16 -7.02 -6.39
CA VAL A 93 -6.65 -8.33 -5.96
C VAL A 93 -5.12 -8.29 -5.79
N ALA A 94 -4.39 -7.75 -6.78
CA ALA A 94 -2.93 -7.63 -6.70
C ALA A 94 -2.49 -6.80 -5.49
N THR A 95 -3.20 -5.69 -5.22
CA THR A 95 -2.94 -4.85 -4.04
C THR A 95 -3.20 -5.59 -2.74
N GLY A 96 -4.29 -6.37 -2.68
CA GLY A 96 -4.62 -7.20 -1.52
C GLY A 96 -3.56 -8.27 -1.23
N ILE A 97 -3.03 -8.90 -2.27
CA ILE A 97 -1.93 -9.87 -2.17
C ILE A 97 -0.66 -9.21 -1.66
N LEU A 98 -0.28 -8.04 -2.19
CA LEU A 98 0.91 -7.31 -1.74
C LEU A 98 0.83 -6.93 -0.26
N MET A 99 -0.32 -6.45 0.20
CA MET A 99 -0.54 -6.10 1.61
C MET A 99 -0.54 -7.31 2.54
N SER A 100 -1.06 -8.44 2.06
CA SER A 100 -1.00 -9.71 2.80
C SER A 100 0.43 -10.25 2.87
N LEU A 101 1.18 -10.16 1.76
CA LEU A 101 2.60 -10.52 1.71
C LEU A 101 3.43 -9.66 2.66
N LYS A 102 3.19 -8.35 2.69
CA LYS A 102 3.79 -7.42 3.65
C LYS A 102 3.58 -7.88 5.09
N ALA A 103 2.35 -8.24 5.46
CA ALA A 103 2.07 -8.73 6.81
C ALA A 103 2.86 -10.00 7.16
N VAL A 104 3.01 -10.93 6.21
CA VAL A 104 3.83 -12.14 6.38
C VAL A 104 5.30 -11.78 6.54
N VAL A 105 5.84 -10.88 5.71
CA VAL A 105 7.23 -10.42 5.78
C VAL A 105 7.54 -9.78 7.14
N SER A 106 6.61 -9.04 7.74
CA SER A 106 6.77 -8.45 9.07
C SER A 106 6.98 -9.50 10.18
N THR A 107 6.38 -10.69 10.05
CA THR A 107 6.61 -11.79 11.01
C THR A 107 8.01 -12.39 10.93
N MET A 108 8.71 -12.17 9.82
CA MET A 108 10.05 -12.70 9.58
C MET A 108 11.15 -11.73 10.00
N TRP A 109 10.81 -10.57 10.61
CA TRP A 109 11.82 -9.62 11.05
C TRP A 109 12.81 -10.27 12.02
N PRO A 110 14.12 -10.02 11.87
CA PRO A 110 15.09 -10.52 12.82
C PRO A 110 14.95 -9.77 14.15
N THR A 111 15.29 -10.45 15.24
CA THR A 111 15.53 -9.75 16.50
C THR A 111 16.87 -9.05 16.42
N PHE A 112 16.87 -7.72 16.35
CA PHE A 112 18.07 -6.93 16.11
C PHE A 112 18.00 -5.59 16.85
N GLN A 113 19.08 -5.20 17.53
CA GLN A 113 19.16 -3.89 18.15
C GLN A 113 19.72 -2.88 17.13
N LEU A 114 18.90 -1.90 16.77
CA LEU A 114 19.33 -0.82 15.89
C LEU A 114 20.39 0.05 16.59
N PRO A 115 21.45 0.46 15.86
CA PRO A 115 22.39 1.45 16.35
C PRO A 115 21.66 2.75 16.72
N TYR A 116 22.24 3.51 17.64
CA TYR A 116 21.72 4.83 17.96
C TYR A 116 21.74 5.73 16.72
N SER A 117 20.63 6.44 16.49
CA SER A 117 20.57 7.55 15.52
C SER A 117 19.87 8.75 16.14
N GLU A 118 20.31 9.95 15.76
CA GLU A 118 19.66 11.21 16.19
C GLU A 118 18.21 11.32 15.69
N ILE A 119 17.85 10.60 14.62
CA ILE A 119 16.50 10.60 14.03
C ILE A 119 15.55 9.69 14.81
N LEU A 120 16.02 8.53 15.28
CA LEU A 120 15.20 7.57 16.06
C LEU A 120 15.25 7.84 17.57
N GLY A 121 16.23 8.62 18.05
CA GLY A 121 16.33 9.09 19.43
C GLY A 121 16.82 8.06 20.45
N ALA A 122 16.87 6.77 20.11
CA ALA A 122 17.43 5.70 20.94
C ALA A 122 17.85 4.47 20.11
N ALA A 123 18.64 3.57 20.71
CA ALA A 123 18.88 2.23 20.17
C ALA A 123 17.61 1.39 20.33
N GLU A 124 16.86 1.25 19.23
CA GLU A 124 15.56 0.57 19.21
C GLU A 124 15.74 -0.94 18.97
N LEU A 125 15.00 -1.76 19.72
CA LEU A 125 15.00 -3.21 19.53
C LEU A 125 13.95 -3.57 18.47
N VAL A 126 14.40 -4.10 17.34
CA VAL A 126 13.54 -4.69 16.32
C VAL A 126 13.22 -6.12 16.74
N PHE A 127 11.95 -6.51 16.66
CA PHE A 127 11.51 -7.88 16.88
C PHE A 127 10.45 -8.26 15.83
N PRO A 128 10.29 -9.56 15.53
CA PRO A 128 9.21 -10.02 14.67
C PRO A 128 7.84 -9.69 15.25
N GLU A 129 7.07 -8.92 14.50
CA GLU A 129 5.71 -8.53 14.85
C GLU A 129 4.75 -8.82 13.70
N PHE A 130 3.56 -9.32 14.06
CA PHE A 130 2.51 -9.53 13.08
C PHE A 130 1.82 -8.21 12.76
N ASP A 131 2.00 -7.73 11.53
CA ASP A 131 1.38 -6.48 11.07
C ASP A 131 -0.10 -6.69 10.73
N PHE A 132 -0.95 -6.60 11.76
CA PHE A 132 -2.40 -6.66 11.64
C PHE A 132 -2.97 -5.56 10.76
N GLN A 133 -2.33 -4.39 10.71
CA GLN A 133 -2.79 -3.27 9.91
C GLN A 133 -2.67 -3.60 8.42
N SER A 134 -1.52 -4.08 7.98
CA SER A 134 -1.32 -4.50 6.58
C SER A 134 -2.24 -5.66 6.19
N LEU A 135 -2.44 -6.63 7.09
CA LEU A 135 -3.41 -7.71 6.85
C LEU A 135 -4.83 -7.15 6.66
N SER A 136 -5.25 -6.21 7.52
CA SER A 136 -6.59 -5.61 7.45
C SER A 136 -6.80 -4.86 6.13
N TYR A 137 -5.79 -4.14 5.64
CA TYR A 137 -5.84 -3.51 4.32
C TYR A 137 -5.93 -4.55 3.20
N GLY A 138 -5.19 -5.65 3.29
CA GLY A 138 -5.30 -6.78 2.37
C GLY A 138 -6.74 -7.30 2.25
N LEU A 139 -7.38 -7.55 3.39
CA LEU A 139 -8.78 -8.01 3.45
C LEU A 139 -9.76 -6.99 2.83
N ILE A 140 -9.56 -5.70 3.10
CA ILE A 140 -10.38 -4.63 2.52
C ILE A 140 -10.24 -4.62 0.99
N TYR A 141 -9.02 -4.73 0.46
CA TYR A 141 -8.81 -4.76 -0.99
C TYR A 141 -9.45 -6.00 -1.65
N PHE A 142 -9.41 -7.16 -1.00
CA PHE A 142 -10.11 -8.35 -1.49
C PHE A 142 -11.63 -8.18 -1.45
N ALA A 143 -12.18 -7.61 -0.38
CA ALA A 143 -13.60 -7.30 -0.29
C ALA A 143 -14.04 -6.33 -1.40
N LEU A 144 -13.26 -5.27 -1.64
CA LEU A 144 -13.51 -4.32 -2.73
C LEU A 144 -13.41 -4.98 -4.10
N ALA A 145 -12.45 -5.89 -4.32
CA ALA A 145 -12.37 -6.66 -5.55
C ALA A 145 -13.64 -7.50 -5.78
N GLY A 146 -14.14 -8.17 -4.74
CA GLY A 146 -15.40 -8.91 -4.80
C GLY A 146 -16.60 -8.02 -5.15
N VAL A 147 -16.69 -6.84 -4.52
CA VAL A 147 -17.73 -5.84 -4.85
C VAL A 147 -17.61 -5.35 -6.30
N PHE A 148 -16.38 -5.14 -6.79
CA PHE A 148 -16.16 -4.65 -8.15
C PHE A 148 -16.53 -5.70 -9.20
N GLU A 149 -16.21 -6.97 -8.93
CA GLU A 149 -16.57 -8.07 -9.81
C GLU A 149 -18.07 -8.29 -9.85
N TYR A 150 -18.74 -8.23 -8.69
CA TYR A 150 -20.19 -8.29 -8.63
C TYR A 150 -20.85 -7.11 -9.37
N GLY A 151 -20.34 -5.89 -9.18
CA GLY A 151 -20.79 -4.70 -9.90
C GLY A 151 -20.60 -4.80 -11.41
N ARG A 152 -19.52 -5.44 -11.88
CA ARG A 152 -19.28 -5.73 -13.29
C ARG A 152 -20.34 -6.66 -13.88
N VAL A 153 -20.64 -7.77 -13.19
CA VAL A 153 -21.66 -8.73 -13.63
C VAL A 153 -23.03 -8.05 -13.77
N LEU A 154 -23.42 -7.23 -12.78
CA LEU A 154 -24.68 -6.47 -12.86
C LEU A 154 -24.72 -5.48 -14.03
N GLN A 155 -23.58 -4.86 -14.38
CA GLN A 155 -23.51 -3.98 -15.54
C GLN A 155 -23.66 -4.74 -16.86
N GLU A 156 -23.01 -5.90 -16.98
CA GLU A 156 -23.10 -6.76 -18.16
C GLU A 156 -24.54 -7.27 -18.36
N ASP A 157 -25.20 -7.73 -17.28
CA ASP A 157 -26.60 -8.18 -17.34
C ASP A 157 -27.56 -7.04 -17.72
N THR A 158 -27.29 -5.80 -17.30
CA THR A 158 -28.13 -4.64 -17.66
C THR A 158 -27.94 -4.22 -19.11
N ASP A 159 -26.71 -4.26 -19.62
CA ASP A 159 -26.39 -3.95 -21.02
C ASP A 159 -26.95 -5.00 -21.99
N GLU A 160 -27.21 -6.24 -21.54
CA GLU A 160 -27.89 -7.29 -22.34
C GLU A 160 -29.42 -7.13 -22.45
N ILE A 161 -30.04 -6.37 -21.55
CA ILE A 161 -31.51 -6.19 -21.49
C ILE A 161 -31.98 -4.97 -22.33
N LEU A 162 -31.08 -4.06 -22.69
CA LEU A 162 -31.32 -2.82 -23.43
C LEU A 162 -31.00 -2.96 -24.94
#